data_AF-A0A9D1HGQ3-F1
#
_entry.id   AF-A0A9D1HGQ3-F1
#
_cell.length_a   1.000
_cell.length_b   1.000
_cell.length_c   1.000
_cell.angle_alpha   90.00
_cell.angle_beta   90.00
_cell.angle_gamma   90.00
#
_symmetry.space_group_name_H-M   'P 1'
#
loop_
_entity.id
_entity.type
_entity.pdbx_description
1 polymer ?
#
loop_
_entity_poly.entity_id
_entity_poly.type
_entity_poly.pdbx_seq_one_letter_code
_entity_poly.pdbx_strand_id
1 'polypeptide(L)'
;MITVREQMIVDEIKEETDSYSDDSLFNITSFGTDMTFRELITMYEEGDLEKPEMQRNYVWNKNEASRFIDSVLLGLPVPSIFLAKTKDEKRLIVDGYQRIMTVYDYVQRGIFGGDNKSFALSNSEIINKRWRGKTFQELQPEEKRRIRNFPIHAIVFEQKEPQDDTGMYQIFERINTGGRTLKPQEIRNCVYHGEFNKLLIELNNNINWRKMYNNGAKDTRMADIELILRMFAFGYIYSQEEIQQKQINLVKYLNQFMKRNDSFGIVSKEELSNNFNAIMEFFVNNFSVNIFRNGKKKDDYISFSKRINPAIVDSIFAATMYINKKNGLDFGESIDFTERYERLILMDDYQDSISKRTTNIDKIQKRINLACEVLYGEHYEW
;
A
#
# COMPACT_ATOMS: atom_id res chain seq x y z
N MET A 1 7.56 -20.95 19.47
CA MET A 1 7.39 -19.58 18.96
C MET A 1 8.29 -19.44 17.74
N ILE A 2 7.76 -19.70 16.55
CA ILE A 2 8.48 -19.44 15.30
C ILE A 2 8.10 -18.02 14.90
N THR A 3 8.97 -17.07 15.21
CA THR A 3 8.89 -15.73 14.66
C THR A 3 9.08 -15.87 13.15
N VAL A 4 8.00 -15.87 12.38
CA VAL A 4 8.08 -15.71 10.92
C VAL A 4 8.66 -14.31 10.71
N ARG A 5 9.99 -14.23 10.54
CA ARG A 5 10.64 -13.01 10.09
C ARG A 5 9.99 -12.68 8.74
N GLU A 6 9.24 -11.57 8.66
CA GLU A 6 8.78 -11.01 7.38
C GLU A 6 10.03 -10.89 6.51
N GLN A 7 10.14 -11.76 5.50
CA GLN A 7 11.29 -11.80 4.63
C GLN A 7 11.13 -10.64 3.65
N MET A 8 11.94 -9.59 3.77
CA MET A 8 11.89 -8.46 2.84
C MET A 8 12.15 -8.94 1.42
N ILE A 9 11.15 -8.79 0.56
CA ILE A 9 11.15 -9.23 -0.85
C ILE A 9 11.71 -8.12 -1.77
N VAL A 10 11.55 -6.86 -1.35
CA VAL A 10 12.01 -5.69 -2.11
C VAL A 10 13.22 -5.06 -1.39
N ASP A 11 14.20 -4.61 -2.16
CA ASP A 11 15.36 -3.88 -1.64
C ASP A 11 14.94 -2.48 -1.15
N GLU A 12 15.40 -2.11 0.05
CA GLU A 12 15.34 -0.73 0.52
C GLU A 12 16.52 0.04 -0.08
N ILE A 13 16.22 0.88 -1.06
CA ILE A 13 17.18 1.84 -1.61
C ILE A 13 17.14 3.04 -0.68
N LYS A 14 18.29 3.44 -0.12
CA LYS A 14 18.37 4.69 0.68
C LYS A 14 18.14 5.87 -0.26
N GLU A 15 16.96 6.48 -0.19
CA GLU A 15 16.65 7.68 -0.95
C GLU A 15 17.06 8.92 -0.14
N GLU A 16 17.72 9.88 -0.77
CA GLU A 16 18.25 11.09 -0.08
C GLU A 16 17.11 12.06 0.35
N THR A 17 15.88 11.85 -0.13
CA THR A 17 14.72 12.72 0.07
C THR A 17 13.49 11.94 0.59
N ASP A 18 13.67 11.14 1.63
CA ASP A 18 12.55 10.42 2.29
C ASP A 18 11.61 11.36 3.07
N SER A 19 12.07 12.57 3.44
CA SER A 19 11.23 13.53 4.15
C SER A 19 10.46 14.44 3.18
N TYR A 20 9.15 14.25 3.13
CA TYR A 20 8.22 15.14 2.44
C TYR A 20 7.63 16.14 3.44
N SER A 21 8.06 17.41 3.37
CA SER A 21 7.27 18.53 3.87
C SER A 21 6.54 19.12 2.67
N ASP A 22 5.22 18.98 2.64
CA ASP A 22 4.43 19.88 1.81
C ASP A 22 4.38 21.21 2.56
N ASP A 23 5.02 22.23 2.00
CA ASP A 23 5.05 23.58 2.57
C ASP A 23 3.73 24.33 2.31
N SER A 24 2.75 23.68 1.66
CA SER A 24 1.41 24.23 1.60
C SER A 24 0.85 24.40 3.02
N LEU A 25 0.33 25.60 3.28
CA LEU A 25 -0.38 25.89 4.51
C LEU A 25 -1.70 25.11 4.47
N PHE A 26 -1.69 23.89 5.01
CA PHE A 26 -2.91 23.13 5.16
C PHE A 26 -3.83 23.83 6.15
N ASN A 27 -5.05 24.14 5.71
CA ASN A 27 -6.11 24.49 6.63
C ASN A 27 -6.78 23.20 7.11
N ILE A 28 -6.09 22.49 8.01
CA ILE A 28 -6.64 21.33 8.71
C ILE A 28 -7.28 21.83 9.99
N THR A 29 -8.59 21.62 10.12
CA THR A 29 -9.27 21.77 11.40
C THR A 29 -9.45 20.39 12.03
N SER A 30 -9.21 20.31 13.33
CA SER A 30 -9.57 19.15 14.13
C SER A 30 -10.53 19.54 15.24
N PHE A 31 -11.45 18.64 15.56
CA PHE A 31 -12.31 18.77 16.72
C PHE A 31 -12.49 17.42 17.40
N GLY A 32 -12.60 17.45 18.72
CA GLY A 32 -12.91 16.27 19.52
C GLY A 32 -14.43 16.10 19.65
N THR A 33 -14.91 14.88 19.51
CA THR A 33 -16.30 14.50 19.79
C THR A 33 -16.31 13.15 20.48
N ASP A 34 -17.14 13.00 21.50
CA ASP A 34 -17.36 11.68 22.10
C ASP A 34 -18.44 10.96 21.30
N MET A 35 -18.15 9.75 20.87
CA MET A 35 -19.09 8.91 20.13
C MET A 35 -19.34 7.63 20.90
N THR A 36 -20.57 7.14 20.92
CA THR A 36 -20.86 5.83 21.50
C THR A 36 -20.54 4.72 20.52
N PHE A 37 -20.22 3.52 21.02
CA PHE A 37 -20.07 2.37 20.13
C PHE A 37 -21.35 2.04 19.36
N ARG A 38 -22.53 2.35 19.91
CA ARG A 38 -23.79 2.22 19.16
C ARG A 38 -23.79 3.09 17.91
N GLU A 39 -23.44 4.36 18.04
CA GLU A 39 -23.37 5.29 16.90
C GLU A 39 -22.34 4.82 15.87
N LEU A 40 -21.13 4.45 16.31
CA LEU A 40 -20.08 3.97 15.42
C LEU A 40 -20.48 2.70 14.67
N ILE A 41 -21.19 1.77 15.33
CA ILE A 41 -21.72 0.56 14.70
C ILE A 41 -22.76 0.92 13.64
N THR A 42 -23.73 1.78 13.99
CA THR A 42 -24.77 2.21 13.05
C THR A 42 -24.18 2.91 11.83
N MET A 43 -23.26 3.86 12.02
CA MET A 43 -22.57 4.53 10.91
C MET A 43 -21.80 3.55 10.03
N TYR A 44 -21.19 2.51 10.61
CA TYR A 44 -20.48 1.49 9.84
C TYR A 44 -21.43 0.63 9.01
N GLU A 45 -22.59 0.26 9.56
CA GLU A 45 -23.62 -0.50 8.84
C GLU A 45 -24.30 0.32 7.73
N GLU A 46 -24.46 1.62 7.94
CA GLU A 46 -25.04 2.57 6.97
C GLU A 46 -24.04 2.99 5.88
N GLY A 47 -22.75 2.70 6.05
CA GLY A 47 -21.69 3.07 5.11
C GLY A 47 -21.21 4.52 5.24
N ASP A 48 -21.52 5.17 6.37
CA ASP A 48 -21.06 6.51 6.75
C ASP A 48 -19.73 6.49 7.51
N LEU A 49 -19.39 5.35 8.13
CA LEU A 49 -18.08 5.09 8.70
C LEU A 49 -17.34 4.08 7.83
N GLU A 50 -16.43 4.59 7.02
CA GLU A 50 -15.67 3.79 6.07
C GLU A 50 -14.37 3.30 6.70
N LYS A 51 -14.06 2.03 6.45
CA LYS A 51 -12.71 1.51 6.70
C LYS A 51 -11.83 1.82 5.48
N PRO A 52 -10.53 2.07 5.67
CA PRO A 52 -9.60 2.06 4.54
C PRO A 52 -9.68 0.71 3.81
N GLU A 53 -9.77 0.72 2.48
CA GLU A 53 -9.95 -0.49 1.62
C GLU A 53 -8.92 -1.60 1.90
N MET A 54 -7.78 -1.24 2.52
CA MET A 54 -6.62 -2.08 2.67
C MET A 54 -6.23 -2.43 4.11
N GLN A 55 -6.94 -1.92 5.14
CA GLN A 55 -6.94 -2.55 6.47
C GLN A 55 -7.82 -3.82 6.44
N ARG A 56 -7.41 -4.76 5.59
CA ARG A 56 -8.26 -5.88 5.14
C ARG A 56 -8.54 -6.91 6.22
N ASN A 57 -7.67 -7.04 7.20
CA ASN A 57 -7.80 -8.05 8.23
C ASN A 57 -7.73 -7.44 9.62
N TYR A 58 -8.66 -7.86 10.45
CA TYR A 58 -8.60 -7.67 11.87
C TYR A 58 -7.34 -8.39 12.41
N VAL A 59 -6.38 -7.66 12.95
CA VAL A 59 -5.06 -8.21 13.34
C VAL A 59 -4.92 -8.54 14.83
N TRP A 60 -5.84 -8.06 15.67
CA TRP A 60 -5.82 -8.40 17.08
C TRP A 60 -6.12 -9.89 17.26
N ASN A 61 -5.37 -10.55 18.12
CA ASN A 61 -5.71 -11.88 18.58
C ASN A 61 -6.89 -11.80 19.57
N LYS A 62 -7.49 -12.95 19.87
CA LYS A 62 -8.67 -13.04 20.74
C LYS A 62 -8.44 -12.47 22.15
N ASN A 63 -7.21 -12.56 22.68
CA ASN A 63 -6.88 -12.02 23.99
C ASN A 63 -6.85 -10.48 24.00
N GLU A 64 -6.25 -9.87 22.98
CA GLU A 64 -6.22 -8.40 22.82
C GLU A 64 -7.65 -7.85 22.68
N ALA A 65 -8.44 -8.47 21.82
CA ALA A 65 -9.84 -8.15 21.60
C ALA A 65 -10.68 -8.28 22.89
N SER A 66 -10.51 -9.40 23.59
CA SER A 66 -11.23 -9.65 24.85
C SER A 66 -10.85 -8.66 25.94
N ARG A 67 -9.58 -8.29 26.04
CA ARG A 67 -9.09 -7.31 27.02
C ARG A 67 -9.64 -5.90 26.75
N PHE A 68 -9.85 -5.56 25.48
CA PHE A 68 -10.52 -4.31 25.13
C PHE A 68 -11.98 -4.29 25.59
N ILE A 69 -12.75 -5.35 25.32
CA ILE A 69 -14.14 -5.47 25.82
C ILE A 69 -14.19 -5.46 27.36
N ASP A 70 -13.25 -6.15 28.02
CA ASP A 70 -13.12 -6.14 29.49
C ASP A 70 -12.90 -4.72 30.02
N SER A 71 -12.04 -3.93 29.37
CA SER A 71 -11.80 -2.52 29.72
C SER A 71 -13.06 -1.66 29.59
N VAL A 72 -13.82 -1.86 28.51
CA VAL A 72 -15.11 -1.19 28.27
C VAL A 72 -16.14 -1.56 29.34
N LEU A 73 -16.23 -2.84 29.71
CA LEU A 73 -17.13 -3.31 30.77
C LEU A 73 -16.75 -2.78 32.15
N LEU A 74 -15.45 -2.68 32.44
CA LEU A 74 -14.93 -2.09 33.68
C LEU A 74 -15.12 -0.56 33.74
N GLY A 75 -15.35 0.11 32.61
CA GLY A 75 -15.44 1.56 32.55
C GLY A 75 -14.06 2.24 32.58
N LEU A 76 -13.00 1.55 32.15
CA LEU A 76 -11.65 2.10 32.09
C LEU A 76 -11.50 3.05 30.90
N PRO A 77 -10.66 4.10 31.00
CA PRO A 77 -10.35 4.95 29.86
C PRO A 77 -9.69 4.13 28.76
N VAL A 78 -10.16 4.32 27.53
CA VAL A 78 -9.59 3.72 26.32
C VAL A 78 -8.95 4.81 25.46
N PRO A 79 -7.92 4.49 24.66
CA PRO A 79 -7.33 5.49 23.78
C PRO A 79 -8.36 6.06 22.79
N SER A 80 -8.13 7.29 22.33
CA SER A 80 -8.99 7.97 21.36
C SER A 80 -8.88 7.34 19.97
N ILE A 81 -9.94 7.47 19.16
CA ILE A 81 -9.92 7.12 17.74
C ILE A 81 -9.68 8.36 16.90
N PHE A 82 -9.17 8.18 15.70
CA PHE A 82 -8.96 9.26 14.74
C PHE A 82 -9.79 8.99 13.50
N LEU A 83 -10.57 9.99 13.11
CA LEU A 83 -11.47 9.93 11.96
C LEU A 83 -11.12 11.05 10.99
N ALA A 84 -11.28 10.76 9.72
CA ALA A 84 -11.04 11.63 8.59
C ALA A 84 -12.39 11.96 7.95
N LYS A 85 -12.78 13.23 7.92
CA LYS A 85 -14.00 13.62 7.19
C LYS A 85 -13.71 13.59 5.69
N THR A 86 -14.51 12.86 4.93
CA THR A 86 -14.40 12.80 3.46
C THR A 86 -15.28 13.88 2.82
N LYS A 87 -15.10 14.10 1.51
CA LYS A 87 -15.87 15.11 0.73
C LYS A 87 -17.38 14.84 0.74
N ASP A 88 -17.80 13.60 0.90
CA ASP A 88 -19.20 13.18 0.93
C ASP A 88 -19.80 13.18 2.36
N GLU A 89 -19.22 13.94 3.28
CA GLU A 89 -19.61 14.01 4.71
C GLU A 89 -19.47 12.69 5.49
N LYS A 90 -18.91 11.65 4.88
CA LYS A 90 -18.59 10.39 5.55
C LYS A 90 -17.34 10.52 6.40
N ARG A 91 -17.07 9.48 7.19
CA ARG A 91 -15.89 9.39 8.05
C ARG A 91 -15.06 8.18 7.68
N LEU A 92 -13.82 8.40 7.30
CA LEU A 92 -12.82 7.37 7.12
C LEU A 92 -12.10 7.10 8.46
N ILE A 93 -11.98 5.83 8.85
CA ILE A 93 -11.23 5.44 10.05
C ILE A 93 -9.72 5.60 9.78
N VAL A 94 -9.07 6.53 10.48
CA VAL A 94 -7.61 6.75 10.41
C VAL A 94 -6.88 5.85 11.40
N ASP A 95 -7.39 5.77 12.62
CA ASP A 95 -6.92 4.91 13.69
C ASP A 95 -8.09 4.49 14.58
N GLY A 96 -7.97 3.31 15.18
CA GLY A 96 -9.01 2.72 16.04
C GLY A 96 -9.87 1.66 15.38
N TYR A 97 -9.56 1.25 14.14
CA TYR A 97 -10.27 0.21 13.42
C TYR A 97 -10.45 -1.08 14.26
N GLN A 98 -9.38 -1.57 14.89
CA GLN A 98 -9.42 -2.81 15.67
C GLN A 98 -10.35 -2.65 16.88
N ARG A 99 -10.39 -1.47 17.52
CA ARG A 99 -11.28 -1.18 18.65
C ARG A 99 -12.74 -1.15 18.22
N ILE A 100 -13.05 -0.41 17.16
CA ILE A 100 -14.39 -0.29 16.59
C ILE A 100 -14.90 -1.66 16.16
N MET A 101 -14.08 -2.37 15.38
CA MET A 101 -14.42 -3.71 14.89
C MET A 101 -14.51 -4.75 15.99
N THR A 102 -13.73 -4.66 17.07
CA THR A 102 -13.87 -5.56 18.23
C THR A 102 -15.29 -5.47 18.79
N VAL A 103 -15.79 -4.25 18.98
CA VAL A 103 -17.10 -4.03 19.57
C VAL A 103 -18.21 -4.39 18.59
N TYR A 104 -18.06 -4.03 17.31
CA TYR A 104 -18.98 -4.46 16.26
C TYR A 104 -19.08 -5.99 16.15
N ASP A 105 -17.95 -6.68 16.13
CA ASP A 105 -17.88 -8.14 16.06
C ASP A 105 -18.51 -8.79 17.29
N TYR A 106 -18.29 -8.25 18.49
CA TYR A 106 -18.84 -8.79 19.73
C TYR A 106 -20.34 -8.50 19.89
N VAL A 107 -20.78 -7.28 19.62
CA VAL A 107 -22.14 -6.79 19.88
C VAL A 107 -23.11 -7.13 18.76
N GLN A 108 -22.69 -6.93 17.51
CA GLN A 108 -23.56 -6.97 16.34
C GLN A 108 -23.44 -8.30 15.58
N ARG A 109 -22.21 -8.70 15.22
CA ARG A 109 -22.00 -9.95 14.46
C ARG A 109 -22.05 -11.21 15.31
N GLY A 110 -21.58 -11.14 16.57
CA GLY A 110 -21.34 -12.31 17.42
C GLY A 110 -20.22 -13.24 16.90
N ILE A 111 -19.44 -12.78 15.91
CA ILE A 111 -18.39 -13.53 15.21
C ILE A 111 -17.10 -12.74 15.31
N PHE A 112 -16.02 -13.39 15.73
CA PHE A 112 -14.72 -12.76 15.88
C PHE A 112 -14.02 -12.63 14.53
N GLY A 113 -13.70 -11.41 14.11
CA GLY A 113 -13.09 -11.14 12.80
C GLY A 113 -11.69 -11.75 12.61
N GLY A 114 -11.00 -12.16 13.68
CA GLY A 114 -9.68 -12.79 13.58
C GLY A 114 -9.72 -14.26 13.13
N ASP A 115 -10.79 -15.01 13.40
CA ASP A 115 -10.90 -16.44 13.05
C ASP A 115 -12.27 -16.86 12.49
N ASN A 116 -13.19 -15.92 12.34
CA ASN A 116 -14.58 -16.13 11.92
C ASN A 116 -15.36 -17.15 12.76
N LYS A 117 -15.00 -17.34 14.04
CA LYS A 117 -15.75 -18.18 14.99
C LYS A 117 -16.59 -17.34 15.94
N SER A 118 -17.45 -18.00 16.72
CA SER A 118 -18.27 -17.32 17.75
C SER A 118 -17.40 -16.52 18.71
N PHE A 119 -17.76 -15.25 18.91
CA PHE A 119 -17.02 -14.34 19.77
C PHE A 119 -17.47 -14.43 21.23
N ALA A 120 -16.91 -15.40 21.95
CA ALA A 120 -16.88 -15.44 23.41
C ALA A 120 -15.58 -14.80 23.94
N LEU A 121 -15.63 -14.06 25.04
CA LEU A 121 -14.41 -13.50 25.65
C LEU A 121 -13.44 -14.60 26.08
N SER A 122 -12.14 -14.32 25.99
CA SER A 122 -11.09 -15.27 26.35
C SER A 122 -11.30 -15.84 27.76
N ASN A 123 -11.23 -17.17 27.86
CA ASN A 123 -11.30 -17.86 29.14
C ASN A 123 -9.90 -17.93 29.79
N SER A 124 -9.36 -16.77 30.15
CA SER A 124 -8.02 -16.62 30.72
C SER A 124 -8.02 -15.60 31.84
N GLU A 125 -6.95 -15.59 32.65
CA GLU A 125 -6.90 -14.74 33.85
C GLU A 125 -6.82 -13.24 33.57
N ILE A 126 -6.46 -12.87 32.34
CA ILE A 126 -6.42 -11.48 31.87
C ILE A 126 -7.81 -10.82 31.74
N ILE A 127 -8.88 -11.61 31.77
CA ILE A 127 -10.28 -11.13 31.71
C ILE A 127 -10.90 -11.26 33.10
N ASN A 128 -11.76 -10.32 33.48
CA ASN A 128 -12.49 -10.40 34.74
C ASN A 128 -13.30 -11.71 34.82
N LYS A 129 -13.24 -12.39 35.97
CA LYS A 129 -13.92 -13.68 36.22
C LYS A 129 -15.42 -13.64 35.88
N ARG A 130 -16.06 -12.48 36.00
CA ARG A 130 -17.48 -12.26 35.68
C ARG A 130 -17.84 -12.50 34.21
N TRP A 131 -16.89 -12.29 33.29
CA TRP A 131 -17.14 -12.30 31.84
C TRP A 131 -16.30 -13.30 31.05
N ARG A 132 -15.37 -14.03 31.69
CA ARG A 132 -14.59 -15.10 31.04
C ARG A 132 -15.50 -16.08 30.31
N GLY A 133 -15.18 -16.35 29.04
CA GLY A 133 -15.92 -17.31 28.21
C GLY A 133 -17.30 -16.85 27.76
N LYS A 134 -17.76 -15.64 28.10
CA LYS A 134 -19.10 -15.18 27.75
C LYS A 134 -19.15 -14.50 26.38
N THR A 135 -20.15 -14.87 25.60
CA THR A 135 -20.62 -14.13 24.43
C THR A 135 -21.42 -12.90 24.86
N PHE A 136 -21.64 -11.97 23.93
CA PHE A 136 -22.44 -10.79 24.21
C PHE A 136 -23.85 -11.14 24.69
N GLN A 137 -24.44 -12.24 24.18
CA GLN A 137 -25.80 -12.64 24.54
C GLN A 137 -25.94 -13.11 25.99
N GLU A 138 -24.87 -13.65 26.58
CA GLU A 138 -24.81 -14.15 27.96
C GLU A 138 -24.55 -13.04 28.99
N LEU A 139 -24.37 -11.79 28.54
CA LEU A 139 -24.22 -10.63 29.41
C LEU A 139 -25.57 -10.16 29.98
N GLN A 140 -25.53 -9.57 31.16
CA GLN A 140 -26.68 -8.93 31.80
C GLN A 140 -27.13 -7.70 31.00
N PRO A 141 -28.42 -7.33 31.06
CA PRO A 141 -28.93 -6.18 30.31
C PRO A 141 -28.16 -4.87 30.55
N GLU A 142 -27.70 -4.64 31.78
CA GLU A 142 -26.92 -3.46 32.17
C GLU A 142 -25.53 -3.46 31.52
N GLU A 143 -24.91 -4.62 31.38
CA GLU A 143 -23.59 -4.80 30.73
C GLU A 143 -23.69 -4.58 29.22
N LYS A 144 -24.75 -5.13 28.61
CA LYS A 144 -25.06 -4.90 27.18
C LYS A 144 -25.26 -3.40 26.91
N ARG A 145 -26.01 -2.71 27.78
CA ARG A 145 -26.20 -1.25 27.69
C ARG A 145 -24.88 -0.50 27.88
N ARG A 146 -24.05 -0.93 28.83
CA ARG A 146 -22.73 -0.33 29.09
C ARG A 146 -21.83 -0.38 27.86
N ILE A 147 -21.68 -1.55 27.22
CA ILE A 147 -20.82 -1.67 26.02
C ILE A 147 -21.32 -0.75 24.90
N ARG A 148 -22.63 -0.80 24.59
CA ARG A 148 -23.21 -0.01 23.49
C ARG A 148 -23.09 1.50 23.72
N ASN A 149 -23.26 1.95 24.95
CA ASN A 149 -23.28 3.36 25.29
C ASN A 149 -21.93 3.88 25.78
N PHE A 150 -20.90 3.04 25.80
CA PHE A 150 -19.57 3.46 26.23
C PHE A 150 -19.05 4.54 25.25
N PRO A 151 -18.71 5.74 25.74
CA PRO A 151 -18.19 6.80 24.90
C PRO A 151 -16.71 6.56 24.59
N ILE A 152 -16.33 6.70 23.34
CA ILE A 152 -14.94 6.77 22.91
C ILE A 152 -14.68 8.16 22.32
N HIS A 153 -13.60 8.78 22.78
CA HIS A 153 -13.20 10.08 22.29
C HIS A 153 -12.70 9.94 20.85
N ALA A 154 -13.34 10.63 19.91
CA ALA A 154 -12.96 10.68 18.51
C ALA A 154 -12.38 12.06 18.17
N ILE A 155 -11.20 12.08 17.58
CA ILE A 155 -10.62 13.29 16.99
C ILE A 155 -10.91 13.24 15.51
N VAL A 156 -11.75 14.16 15.03
CA VAL A 156 -12.14 14.25 13.63
C VAL A 156 -11.30 15.32 12.95
N PHE A 157 -10.65 14.95 11.85
CA PHE A 157 -9.92 15.86 10.98
C PHE A 157 -10.74 16.21 9.75
N GLU A 158 -10.69 17.48 9.37
CA GLU A 158 -11.24 17.99 8.13
C GLU A 158 -10.18 18.86 7.46
N GLN A 159 -9.81 18.51 6.23
CA GLN A 159 -8.98 19.35 5.39
C GLN A 159 -9.90 20.32 4.63
N LYS A 160 -9.83 21.61 4.98
CA LYS A 160 -10.61 22.66 4.30
C LYS A 160 -9.93 23.13 3.03
N GLU A 161 -8.61 23.27 3.07
CA GLU A 161 -7.79 23.67 1.92
C GLU A 161 -6.42 22.99 1.95
N PRO A 162 -5.84 22.68 0.77
CA PRO A 162 -6.50 22.63 -0.55
C PRO A 162 -7.57 21.53 -0.58
N GLN A 163 -8.53 21.58 -1.53
CA GLN A 163 -9.56 20.55 -1.70
C GLN A 163 -9.03 19.26 -2.35
N ASP A 164 -7.89 18.78 -1.86
CA ASP A 164 -7.30 17.50 -2.21
C ASP A 164 -7.00 16.69 -0.94
N ASP A 165 -6.34 15.54 -1.11
CA ASP A 165 -6.11 14.60 0.00
C ASP A 165 -4.68 14.68 0.57
N THR A 166 -3.91 15.73 0.23
CA THR A 166 -2.49 15.85 0.61
C THR A 166 -2.30 16.13 2.11
N GLY A 167 -3.16 16.95 2.72
CA GLY A 167 -3.17 17.17 4.16
C GLY A 167 -3.56 15.91 4.93
N MET A 168 -4.51 15.13 4.40
CA MET A 168 -4.87 13.83 4.96
C MET A 168 -3.67 12.88 4.98
N TYR A 169 -2.90 12.79 3.90
CA TYR A 169 -1.65 12.00 3.86
C TYR A 169 -0.69 12.35 5.01
N GLN A 170 -0.45 13.65 5.26
CA GLN A 170 0.43 14.09 6.33
C GLN A 170 -0.12 13.77 7.74
N ILE A 171 -1.43 13.87 7.92
CA ILE A 171 -2.08 13.49 9.18
C ILE A 171 -1.86 12.00 9.44
N PHE A 172 -2.10 11.15 8.44
CA PHE A 172 -1.85 9.71 8.55
C PHE A 172 -0.38 9.41 8.85
N GLU A 173 0.57 10.07 8.18
CA GLU A 173 2.00 9.89 8.41
C GLU A 173 2.40 10.23 9.85
N ARG A 174 1.91 11.36 10.38
CA ARG A 174 2.30 11.87 11.70
C ARG A 174 1.59 11.17 12.85
N ILE A 175 0.32 10.81 12.72
CA ILE A 175 -0.43 10.13 13.81
C ILE A 175 0.06 8.70 14.01
N ASN A 176 0.45 8.02 12.93
CA ASN A 176 0.93 6.63 12.99
C ASN A 176 2.35 6.47 13.58
N THR A 177 2.92 7.52 14.18
CA THR A 177 4.26 7.49 14.79
C THR A 177 4.29 6.87 16.20
N GLY A 178 3.15 6.70 16.88
CA GLY A 178 3.07 6.07 18.21
C GLY A 178 2.95 4.53 18.20
N GLY A 179 2.81 3.89 17.04
CA GLY A 179 2.55 2.45 16.86
C GLY A 179 3.34 1.82 15.72
N ARG A 180 2.79 0.79 15.03
CA ARG A 180 3.40 0.26 13.78
C ARG A 180 3.24 1.31 12.69
N THR A 181 4.30 2.06 12.40
CA THR A 181 4.32 3.08 11.34
C THR A 181 3.86 2.48 10.02
N LEU A 182 2.84 3.07 9.41
CA LEU A 182 2.39 2.72 8.06
C LEU A 182 3.46 3.12 7.04
N LYS A 183 3.71 2.27 6.04
CA LYS A 183 4.56 2.60 4.89
C LYS A 183 3.85 3.60 3.97
N PRO A 184 4.59 4.34 3.14
CA PRO A 184 4.01 5.29 2.18
C PRO A 184 2.86 4.73 1.36
N GLN A 185 2.99 3.51 0.81
CA GLN A 185 1.92 2.88 0.04
C GLN A 185 0.69 2.51 0.89
N GLU A 186 0.88 2.11 2.15
CA GLU A 186 -0.24 1.83 3.06
C GLU A 186 -1.04 3.12 3.31
N ILE A 187 -0.36 4.27 3.43
CA ILE A 187 -1.00 5.59 3.54
C ILE A 187 -1.71 5.94 2.22
N ARG A 188 -1.07 5.76 1.05
CA ARG A 188 -1.70 6.05 -0.26
C ARG A 188 -3.00 5.30 -0.43
N ASN A 189 -3.03 4.02 -0.08
CA ASN A 189 -4.23 3.20 -0.20
C ASN A 189 -5.35 3.64 0.78
N CYS A 190 -5.00 4.32 1.87
CA CYS A 190 -5.96 4.92 2.78
C CYS A 190 -6.47 6.26 2.28
N VAL A 191 -5.65 7.05 1.61
CA VAL A 191 -5.92 8.44 1.24
C VAL A 191 -6.56 8.57 -0.15
N TYR A 192 -6.12 7.75 -1.11
CA TYR A 192 -6.60 7.79 -2.49
C TYR A 192 -7.54 6.61 -2.74
N HIS A 193 -8.82 6.75 -2.43
CA HIS A 193 -9.81 5.65 -2.52
C HIS A 193 -10.49 5.49 -3.90
N GLY A 194 -10.05 6.25 -4.91
CA GLY A 194 -10.67 6.22 -6.23
C GLY A 194 -10.38 4.97 -7.06
N GLU A 195 -10.92 4.97 -8.28
CA GLU A 195 -10.91 3.82 -9.18
C GLU A 195 -9.50 3.38 -9.59
N PHE A 196 -8.53 4.32 -9.60
CA PHE A 196 -7.14 3.99 -9.89
C PHE A 196 -6.50 3.14 -8.79
N ASN A 197 -6.75 3.44 -7.51
CA ASN A 197 -6.26 2.61 -6.41
C ASN A 197 -6.86 1.20 -6.46
N LYS A 198 -8.17 1.11 -6.75
CA LYS A 198 -8.84 -0.18 -6.97
C LYS A 198 -8.20 -0.97 -8.11
N LEU A 199 -7.87 -0.31 -9.22
CA LEU A 199 -7.15 -0.92 -10.34
C LEU A 199 -5.78 -1.48 -9.90
N LEU A 200 -4.96 -0.72 -9.14
CA LEU A 200 -3.68 -1.22 -8.66
C LEU A 200 -3.83 -2.50 -7.83
N ILE A 201 -4.86 -2.54 -6.97
CA ILE A 201 -5.17 -3.71 -6.15
C ILE A 201 -5.67 -4.89 -7.00
N GLU A 202 -6.45 -4.61 -8.04
CA GLU A 202 -6.92 -5.60 -9.02
C GLU A 202 -5.73 -6.23 -9.77
N LEU A 203 -4.85 -5.41 -10.36
CA LEU A 203 -3.65 -5.83 -11.09
C LEU A 203 -2.66 -6.58 -10.19
N ASN A 204 -2.65 -6.30 -8.88
CA ASN A 204 -1.86 -7.06 -7.92
C ASN A 204 -2.29 -8.54 -7.82
N ASN A 205 -3.45 -8.92 -8.35
CA ASN A 205 -3.90 -10.32 -8.43
C ASN A 205 -3.51 -11.01 -9.75
N ASN A 206 -2.89 -10.30 -10.70
CA ASN A 206 -2.45 -10.90 -11.96
C ASN A 206 -1.46 -12.04 -11.71
N ILE A 207 -1.75 -13.22 -12.27
CA ILE A 207 -0.99 -14.45 -12.03
C ILE A 207 0.48 -14.35 -12.45
N ASN A 208 0.77 -13.68 -13.57
CA ASN A 208 2.11 -13.49 -14.10
C ASN A 208 2.92 -12.56 -13.19
N TRP A 209 2.32 -11.45 -12.75
CA TRP A 209 2.92 -10.56 -11.76
C TRP A 209 3.20 -11.27 -10.43
N ARG A 210 2.24 -12.06 -9.93
CA ARG A 210 2.39 -12.83 -8.69
C ARG A 210 3.52 -13.86 -8.77
N LYS A 211 3.69 -14.51 -9.92
CA LYS A 211 4.80 -15.45 -10.15
C LYS A 211 6.16 -14.74 -10.06
N MET A 212 6.31 -13.59 -10.69
CA MET A 212 7.57 -12.83 -10.71
C MET A 212 7.92 -12.17 -9.36
N TYR A 213 6.91 -11.67 -8.63
CA TYR A 213 7.12 -10.99 -7.35
C TYR A 213 7.68 -11.93 -6.27
N ASN A 214 6.89 -12.95 -5.88
CA ASN A 214 7.26 -13.89 -4.82
C ASN A 214 6.51 -15.23 -4.93
N ASN A 215 6.51 -15.85 -6.12
CA ASN A 215 5.89 -17.15 -6.37
C ASN A 215 4.44 -17.27 -5.87
N GLY A 216 3.63 -16.22 -6.05
CA GLY A 216 2.22 -16.21 -5.64
C GLY A 216 1.90 -15.38 -4.40
N ALA A 217 2.86 -15.19 -3.49
CA ALA A 217 2.59 -14.54 -2.20
C ALA A 217 2.46 -13.02 -2.32
N LYS A 218 1.46 -12.45 -1.65
CA LYS A 218 1.26 -10.99 -1.51
C LYS A 218 2.13 -10.42 -0.40
N ASP A 219 2.51 -9.16 -0.55
CA ASP A 219 3.26 -8.44 0.47
C ASP A 219 2.33 -7.88 1.55
N THR A 220 2.63 -8.16 2.83
CA THR A 220 1.83 -7.66 3.96
C THR A 220 1.94 -6.15 4.16
N ARG A 221 2.97 -5.52 3.59
CA ARG A 221 3.26 -4.07 3.66
C ARG A 221 3.08 -3.37 2.31
N MET A 222 2.44 -4.05 1.34
CA MET A 222 2.03 -3.50 0.05
C MET A 222 3.19 -3.03 -0.84
N ALA A 223 4.40 -3.55 -0.63
CA ALA A 223 5.52 -3.24 -1.51
C ALA A 223 5.27 -3.72 -2.95
N ASP A 224 4.50 -4.80 -3.11
CA ASP A 224 4.04 -5.28 -4.41
C ASP A 224 3.11 -4.29 -5.14
N ILE A 225 2.19 -3.66 -4.43
CA ILE A 225 1.28 -2.65 -4.99
C ILE A 225 2.07 -1.38 -5.33
N GLU A 226 3.02 -0.97 -4.48
CA GLU A 226 3.89 0.17 -4.77
C GLU A 226 4.71 -0.05 -6.04
N LEU A 227 5.22 -1.27 -6.28
CA LEU A 227 5.93 -1.57 -7.53
C LEU A 227 5.03 -1.41 -8.76
N ILE A 228 3.75 -1.80 -8.71
CA ILE A 228 2.81 -1.56 -9.82
C ILE A 228 2.58 -0.05 -10.02
N LEU A 229 2.41 0.70 -8.92
CA LEU A 229 2.27 2.15 -9.00
C LEU A 229 3.51 2.80 -9.64
N ARG A 230 4.71 2.36 -9.25
CA ARG A 230 5.98 2.80 -9.84
C ARG A 230 6.09 2.46 -11.32
N MET A 231 5.71 1.24 -11.72
CA MET A 231 5.67 0.82 -13.13
C MET A 231 4.88 1.81 -13.98
N PHE A 232 3.68 2.20 -13.54
CA PHE A 232 2.90 3.20 -14.27
C PHE A 232 3.50 4.61 -14.17
N ALA A 233 3.89 5.06 -12.98
CA ALA A 233 4.46 6.39 -12.81
C ALA A 233 5.68 6.59 -13.73
N PHE A 234 6.67 5.69 -13.64
CA PHE A 234 7.86 5.75 -14.48
C PHE A 234 7.61 5.38 -15.96
N GLY A 235 6.61 4.54 -16.25
CA GLY A 235 6.21 4.27 -17.64
C GLY A 235 5.70 5.51 -18.38
N TYR A 236 5.08 6.44 -17.65
CA TYR A 236 4.55 7.69 -18.20
C TYR A 236 5.43 8.92 -17.94
N ILE A 237 6.61 8.76 -17.32
CA ILE A 237 7.44 9.89 -16.84
C ILE A 237 7.78 10.93 -17.92
N TYR A 238 7.95 10.50 -19.18
CA TYR A 238 8.23 11.37 -20.33
C TYR A 238 7.15 12.45 -20.54
N SER A 239 5.91 12.13 -20.16
CA SER A 239 4.75 13.03 -20.25
C SER A 239 4.50 13.86 -18.99
N GLN A 240 5.35 13.75 -17.97
CA GLN A 240 5.14 14.34 -16.66
C GLN A 240 6.09 15.51 -16.40
N GLU A 241 5.62 16.54 -15.70
CA GLU A 241 6.40 17.75 -15.38
C GLU A 241 7.67 17.45 -14.56
N GLU A 242 7.67 16.34 -13.81
CA GLU A 242 8.81 15.91 -12.99
C GLU A 242 10.08 15.66 -13.82
N ILE A 243 9.97 15.41 -15.13
CA ILE A 243 11.13 15.23 -16.00
C ILE A 243 12.02 16.48 -16.10
N GLN A 244 11.45 17.67 -15.84
CA GLN A 244 12.18 18.94 -15.87
C GLN A 244 12.96 19.20 -14.58
N GLN A 245 12.76 18.39 -13.54
CA GLN A 245 13.44 18.54 -12.26
C GLN A 245 14.84 17.93 -12.31
N LYS A 246 15.72 18.34 -11.39
CA LYS A 246 17.03 17.69 -11.25
C LYS A 246 16.91 16.32 -10.55
N GLN A 247 16.01 16.24 -9.58
CA GLN A 247 15.79 15.08 -8.73
C GLN A 247 14.33 15.08 -8.28
N ILE A 248 13.70 13.92 -8.33
CA ILE A 248 12.33 13.74 -7.84
C ILE A 248 12.33 13.39 -6.35
N ASN A 249 11.30 13.86 -5.64
CA ASN A 249 10.91 13.25 -4.38
C ASN A 249 9.93 12.11 -4.72
N LEU A 250 10.32 10.86 -4.52
CA LEU A 250 9.52 9.71 -4.93
C LEU A 250 8.15 9.69 -4.24
N VAL A 251 8.10 9.95 -2.94
CA VAL A 251 6.84 9.93 -2.19
C VAL A 251 5.87 10.94 -2.78
N LYS A 252 6.34 12.17 -3.01
CA LYS A 252 5.57 13.24 -3.67
C LYS A 252 5.12 12.84 -5.07
N TYR A 253 6.04 12.31 -5.88
CA TYR A 253 5.76 11.95 -7.25
C TYR A 253 4.68 10.87 -7.35
N LEU A 254 4.79 9.80 -6.56
CA LEU A 254 3.78 8.73 -6.54
C LEU A 254 2.43 9.23 -6.00
N ASN A 255 2.43 10.12 -5.00
CA ASN A 255 1.20 10.75 -4.50
C ASN A 255 0.52 11.61 -5.57
N GLN A 256 1.29 12.42 -6.31
CA GLN A 256 0.79 13.22 -7.43
C GLN A 256 0.28 12.34 -8.56
N PHE A 257 0.95 11.23 -8.86
CA PHE A 257 0.50 10.28 -9.87
C PHE A 257 -0.82 9.61 -9.49
N MET A 258 -1.02 9.24 -8.21
CA MET A 258 -2.31 8.76 -7.70
C MET A 258 -3.40 9.82 -7.91
N LYS A 259 -3.14 11.07 -7.53
CA LYS A 259 -4.10 12.18 -7.64
C LYS A 259 -4.47 12.50 -9.09
N ARG A 260 -3.49 12.58 -10.00
CA ARG A 260 -3.72 12.87 -11.44
C ARG A 260 -4.55 11.77 -12.12
N ASN A 261 -4.46 10.53 -11.64
CA ASN A 261 -5.17 9.38 -12.20
C ASN A 261 -6.41 8.96 -11.42
N ASP A 262 -6.84 9.69 -10.38
CA ASP A 262 -7.99 9.31 -9.56
C ASP A 262 -9.26 9.05 -10.40
N SER A 263 -9.45 9.86 -11.46
CA SER A 263 -10.47 9.70 -12.50
C SER A 263 -9.90 9.33 -13.87
N PHE A 264 -8.75 8.65 -13.91
CA PHE A 264 -8.07 8.25 -15.16
C PHE A 264 -7.72 9.42 -16.09
N GLY A 265 -7.32 10.56 -15.51
CA GLY A 265 -7.07 11.80 -16.25
C GLY A 265 -5.87 11.76 -17.19
N ILE A 266 -4.91 10.84 -16.99
CA ILE A 266 -3.76 10.67 -17.89
C ILE A 266 -3.99 9.51 -18.87
N VAL A 267 -4.57 8.41 -18.39
CA VAL A 267 -4.70 7.15 -19.15
C VAL A 267 -5.96 6.41 -18.72
N SER A 268 -6.71 5.83 -19.67
CA SER A 268 -7.91 5.06 -19.35
C SER A 268 -7.60 3.78 -18.55
N LYS A 269 -8.57 3.33 -17.73
CA LYS A 269 -8.49 2.06 -17.00
C LYS A 269 -8.16 0.88 -17.92
N GLU A 270 -8.81 0.83 -19.09
CA GLU A 270 -8.64 -0.24 -20.07
C GLU A 270 -7.23 -0.26 -20.66
N GLU A 271 -6.68 0.90 -21.03
CA GLU A 271 -5.33 0.99 -21.56
C GLU A 271 -4.29 0.56 -20.51
N LEU A 272 -4.43 1.00 -19.25
CA LEU A 272 -3.54 0.60 -18.17
C LEU A 272 -3.58 -0.93 -17.93
N SER A 273 -4.78 -1.50 -17.86
CA SER A 273 -4.98 -2.94 -17.68
C SER A 273 -4.40 -3.75 -18.84
N ASN A 274 -4.70 -3.36 -20.09
CA ASN A 274 -4.25 -4.08 -21.27
C ASN A 274 -2.72 -4.04 -21.40
N ASN A 275 -2.12 -2.86 -21.23
CA ASN A 275 -0.66 -2.71 -21.26
C ASN A 275 0.00 -3.54 -20.16
N PHE A 276 -0.52 -3.46 -18.92
CA PHE A 276 0.04 -4.23 -17.82
C PHE A 276 -0.03 -5.74 -18.10
N ASN A 277 -1.18 -6.25 -18.53
CA ASN A 277 -1.36 -7.68 -18.80
C ASN A 277 -0.44 -8.17 -19.92
N ALA A 278 -0.37 -7.43 -21.04
CA ALA A 278 0.49 -7.76 -22.17
C ALA A 278 1.98 -7.77 -21.78
N ILE A 279 2.43 -6.76 -21.02
CA ILE A 279 3.82 -6.65 -20.56
C ILE A 279 4.16 -7.77 -19.56
N MET A 280 3.25 -8.09 -18.62
CA MET A 280 3.48 -9.17 -17.66
C MET A 280 3.55 -10.55 -18.35
N GLU A 281 2.71 -10.79 -19.36
CA GLU A 281 2.77 -12.00 -20.18
C GLU A 281 4.08 -12.08 -20.96
N PHE A 282 4.48 -10.98 -21.61
CA PHE A 282 5.77 -10.89 -22.31
C PHE A 282 6.95 -11.20 -21.37
N PHE A 283 6.97 -10.63 -20.17
CA PHE A 283 8.04 -10.91 -19.21
C PHE A 283 8.11 -12.37 -18.77
N VAL A 284 6.97 -13.01 -18.49
CA VAL A 284 6.95 -14.41 -18.06
C VAL A 284 7.40 -15.36 -19.18
N ASN A 285 7.13 -15.02 -20.44
CA ASN A 285 7.45 -15.87 -21.58
C ASN A 285 8.92 -15.71 -22.03
N ASN A 286 9.52 -14.53 -21.83
CA ASN A 286 10.82 -14.20 -22.43
C ASN A 286 11.97 -14.02 -21.42
N PHE A 287 11.67 -13.73 -20.15
CA PHE A 287 12.69 -13.52 -19.13
C PHE A 287 12.69 -14.65 -18.10
N SER A 288 13.85 -14.87 -17.49
CA SER A 288 13.93 -15.74 -16.33
C SER A 288 13.13 -15.19 -15.14
N VAL A 289 12.85 -16.05 -14.15
CA VAL A 289 12.22 -15.67 -12.88
C VAL A 289 13.02 -14.58 -12.13
N ASN A 290 14.28 -14.34 -12.49
CA ASN A 290 15.14 -13.34 -11.87
C ASN A 290 14.96 -11.93 -12.45
N ILE A 291 14.01 -11.71 -13.36
CA ILE A 291 13.64 -10.35 -13.80
C ILE A 291 13.40 -9.45 -12.57
N PHE A 292 13.87 -8.21 -12.67
CA PHE A 292 13.88 -7.19 -11.61
C PHE A 292 14.84 -7.42 -10.43
N ARG A 293 15.59 -8.53 -10.39
CA ARG A 293 16.61 -8.79 -9.36
C ARG A 293 17.98 -8.36 -9.86
N ASN A 294 18.71 -7.60 -9.04
CA ASN A 294 20.09 -7.27 -9.35
C ASN A 294 20.97 -8.53 -9.25
N GLY A 295 22.13 -8.54 -9.90
CA GLY A 295 23.04 -9.69 -9.93
C GLY A 295 24.50 -9.28 -9.95
N LYS A 296 25.38 -10.23 -9.63
CA LYS A 296 26.83 -10.09 -9.80
C LYS A 296 27.37 -11.32 -10.51
N LYS A 297 28.34 -11.09 -11.40
CA LYS A 297 29.05 -12.19 -12.04
C LYS A 297 29.89 -12.94 -10.99
N LYS A 298 29.77 -14.25 -10.96
CA LYS A 298 30.56 -15.15 -10.13
C LYS A 298 31.00 -16.33 -11.00
N ASP A 299 32.28 -16.35 -11.33
CA ASP A 299 32.85 -17.31 -12.27
C ASP A 299 32.07 -17.28 -13.61
N ASP A 300 31.45 -18.40 -14.00
CA ASP A 300 30.72 -18.59 -15.25
C ASP A 300 29.20 -18.38 -15.14
N TYR A 301 28.68 -17.92 -14.00
CA TYR A 301 27.25 -17.65 -13.82
C TYR A 301 26.97 -16.33 -13.11
N ILE A 302 25.72 -15.88 -13.16
CA ILE A 302 25.26 -14.70 -12.42
C ILE A 302 24.57 -15.14 -11.13
N SER A 303 25.06 -14.60 -10.03
CA SER A 303 24.42 -14.74 -8.72
C SER A 303 23.44 -13.59 -8.52
N PHE A 304 22.15 -13.91 -8.59
CA PHE A 304 21.07 -12.94 -8.38
C PHE A 304 20.79 -12.68 -6.90
N SER A 305 20.44 -11.43 -6.59
CA SER A 305 19.86 -11.05 -5.30
C SER A 305 18.55 -11.79 -5.09
N LYS A 306 18.22 -12.13 -3.85
CA LYS A 306 16.88 -12.67 -3.52
C LYS A 306 15.79 -11.60 -3.64
N ARG A 307 16.18 -10.33 -3.55
CA ARG A 307 15.29 -9.18 -3.50
C ARG A 307 15.14 -8.51 -4.85
N ILE A 308 13.95 -7.98 -5.09
CA ILE A 308 13.62 -7.14 -6.24
C ILE A 308 14.20 -5.74 -6.01
N ASN A 309 14.85 -5.18 -7.01
CA ASN A 309 15.35 -3.81 -6.99
C ASN A 309 14.32 -2.88 -7.67
N PRO A 310 13.72 -1.92 -6.94
CA PRO A 310 12.73 -1.00 -7.51
C PRO A 310 13.22 -0.19 -8.72
N ALA A 311 14.48 0.24 -8.73
CA ALA A 311 15.01 1.02 -9.85
C ALA A 311 15.12 0.20 -11.15
N ILE A 312 15.34 -1.12 -11.03
CA ILE A 312 15.29 -2.05 -12.17
C ILE A 312 13.84 -2.25 -12.64
N VAL A 313 12.87 -2.30 -11.72
CA VAL A 313 11.44 -2.37 -12.07
C VAL A 313 11.04 -1.13 -12.88
N ASP A 314 11.39 0.06 -12.38
CA ASP A 314 11.08 1.32 -13.03
C ASP A 314 11.61 1.35 -14.47
N SER A 315 12.89 1.00 -14.66
CA SER A 315 13.58 1.12 -15.96
C SER A 315 13.09 0.11 -16.99
N ILE A 316 12.97 -1.16 -16.57
CA ILE A 316 12.56 -2.23 -17.48
C ILE A 316 11.12 -2.02 -17.89
N PHE A 317 10.22 -1.76 -16.94
CA PHE A 317 8.81 -1.55 -17.29
C PHE A 317 8.63 -0.33 -18.20
N ALA A 318 9.29 0.80 -17.91
CA ALA A 318 9.21 1.98 -18.76
C ALA A 318 9.73 1.73 -20.17
N ALA A 319 10.88 1.06 -20.31
CA ALA A 319 11.42 0.68 -21.61
C ALA A 319 10.47 -0.25 -22.37
N THR A 320 9.94 -1.30 -21.73
CA THR A 320 9.01 -2.24 -22.37
C THR A 320 7.70 -1.55 -22.78
N MET A 321 7.18 -0.65 -21.95
CA MET A 321 5.95 0.07 -22.24
C MET A 321 6.12 0.98 -23.46
N TYR A 322 7.26 1.68 -23.56
CA TYR A 322 7.60 2.48 -24.72
C TYR A 322 7.68 1.62 -25.99
N ILE A 323 8.35 0.48 -25.93
CA ILE A 323 8.48 -0.42 -27.08
C ILE A 323 7.13 -1.04 -27.47
N ASN A 324 6.30 -1.44 -26.51
CA ASN A 324 4.95 -1.93 -26.77
C ASN A 324 4.12 -0.89 -27.53
N LYS A 325 4.22 0.39 -27.15
CA LYS A 325 3.53 1.50 -27.84
C LYS A 325 4.10 1.78 -29.23
N LYS A 326 5.41 1.65 -29.42
CA LYS A 326 6.10 1.96 -30.68
C LYS A 326 5.91 0.86 -31.73
N ASN A 327 6.22 -0.39 -31.35
CA ASN A 327 6.37 -1.52 -32.27
C ASN A 327 5.59 -2.78 -31.84
N GLY A 328 4.96 -2.79 -30.66
CA GLY A 328 4.44 -4.01 -30.03
C GLY A 328 5.54 -4.86 -29.38
N LEU A 329 5.15 -6.02 -28.83
CA LEU A 329 6.06 -6.94 -28.11
C LEU A 329 6.32 -8.28 -28.82
N ASP A 330 6.14 -8.31 -30.14
CA ASP A 330 6.46 -9.50 -30.95
C ASP A 330 7.86 -9.39 -31.55
N PHE A 331 8.80 -10.15 -30.99
CA PHE A 331 10.21 -10.16 -31.40
C PHE A 331 10.64 -11.48 -32.06
N GLY A 332 9.70 -12.42 -32.27
CA GLY A 332 10.01 -13.79 -32.72
C GLY A 332 10.92 -14.58 -31.76
N GLU A 333 11.39 -15.75 -32.19
CA GLU A 333 12.15 -16.69 -31.35
C GLU A 333 13.66 -16.39 -31.25
N SER A 334 14.16 -15.36 -31.96
CA SER A 334 15.61 -15.16 -32.15
C SER A 334 16.30 -14.34 -31.05
N ILE A 335 15.55 -13.78 -30.10
CA ILE A 335 16.10 -12.87 -29.07
C ILE A 335 16.15 -13.58 -27.71
N ASP A 336 17.35 -13.79 -27.18
CA ASP A 336 17.53 -14.19 -25.79
C ASP A 336 17.46 -12.96 -24.87
N PHE A 337 16.26 -12.70 -24.36
CA PHE A 337 16.03 -11.62 -23.39
C PHE A 337 16.67 -11.89 -22.03
N THR A 338 16.93 -13.15 -21.68
CA THR A 338 17.63 -13.49 -20.44
C THR A 338 19.09 -13.06 -20.53
N GLU A 339 19.77 -13.40 -21.62
CA GLU A 339 21.15 -12.95 -21.87
C GLU A 339 21.25 -11.41 -21.92
N ARG A 340 20.31 -10.75 -22.60
CA ARG A 340 20.28 -9.27 -22.66
C ARG A 340 20.08 -8.64 -21.29
N TYR A 341 19.20 -9.20 -20.46
CA TYR A 341 18.97 -8.74 -19.09
C TYR A 341 20.21 -8.93 -18.22
N GLU A 342 20.85 -10.10 -18.32
CA GLU A 342 22.10 -10.41 -17.62
C GLU A 342 23.23 -9.44 -18.00
N ARG A 343 23.37 -9.11 -19.29
CA ARG A 343 24.30 -8.09 -19.76
C ARG A 343 23.97 -6.72 -19.17
N LEU A 344 22.71 -6.29 -19.22
CA LEU A 344 22.26 -4.99 -18.71
C LEU A 344 22.64 -4.81 -17.23
N ILE A 345 22.31 -5.79 -16.39
CA ILE A 345 22.59 -5.71 -14.95
C ILE A 345 24.08 -5.83 -14.62
N LEU A 346 24.96 -6.21 -15.55
CA LEU A 346 26.40 -6.24 -15.31
C LEU A 346 27.13 -4.98 -15.79
N MET A 347 26.45 -4.07 -16.49
CA MET A 347 27.05 -2.81 -16.95
C MET A 347 27.30 -1.88 -15.77
N ASP A 348 28.53 -1.34 -15.67
CA ASP A 348 28.93 -0.40 -14.61
C ASP A 348 28.02 0.82 -14.57
N ASP A 349 27.70 1.36 -15.74
CA ASP A 349 26.82 2.51 -15.93
C ASP A 349 25.38 2.24 -15.46
N TYR A 350 24.89 1.01 -15.65
CA TYR A 350 23.58 0.60 -15.17
C TYR A 350 23.61 0.39 -13.65
N GLN A 351 24.63 -0.29 -13.11
CA GLN A 351 24.83 -0.50 -11.67
C GLN A 351 24.87 0.84 -10.90
N ASP A 352 25.58 1.82 -11.44
CA ASP A 352 25.66 3.18 -10.89
C ASP A 352 24.30 3.91 -10.91
N SER A 353 23.41 3.57 -11.85
CA SER A 353 22.07 4.18 -11.98
C SER A 353 20.98 3.56 -11.10
N ILE A 354 21.20 2.34 -10.60
CA ILE A 354 20.22 1.60 -9.77
C ILE A 354 20.62 1.49 -8.29
N SER A 355 21.80 1.98 -7.90
CA SER A 355 22.37 1.79 -6.56
C SER A 355 22.39 3.05 -5.69
N LYS A 356 22.60 4.23 -6.27
CA LYS A 356 22.71 5.50 -5.53
C LYS A 356 21.99 6.63 -6.27
N ARG A 357 21.35 7.53 -5.51
CA ARG A 357 20.64 8.70 -6.06
C ARG A 357 19.72 8.32 -7.22
N THR A 358 19.00 7.22 -7.06
CA THR A 358 18.14 6.62 -8.08
C THR A 358 16.95 7.51 -8.46
N THR A 359 16.69 8.55 -7.66
CA THR A 359 15.68 9.59 -7.92
C THR A 359 16.20 10.79 -8.72
N ASN A 360 17.51 10.86 -9.06
CA ASN A 360 18.01 11.88 -9.98
C ASN A 360 17.49 11.63 -11.40
N ILE A 361 17.01 12.67 -12.08
CA ILE A 361 16.50 12.53 -13.45
C ILE A 361 17.56 11.97 -14.38
N ASP A 362 18.82 12.44 -14.31
CA ASP A 362 19.91 11.88 -15.13
C ASP A 362 20.09 10.36 -14.95
N LYS A 363 19.90 9.86 -13.72
CA LYS A 363 20.00 8.42 -13.42
C LYS A 363 18.78 7.66 -13.91
N ILE A 364 17.60 8.25 -13.81
CA ILE A 364 16.33 7.72 -14.35
C ILE A 364 16.44 7.59 -15.87
N GLN A 365 16.88 8.66 -16.53
CA GLN A 365 17.05 8.68 -17.97
C GLN A 365 18.09 7.65 -18.42
N LYS A 366 19.26 7.64 -17.77
CA LYS A 366 20.33 6.68 -18.07
C LYS A 366 19.85 5.23 -17.96
N ARG A 367 19.17 4.85 -16.87
CA ARG A 367 18.70 3.46 -16.70
C ARG A 367 17.62 3.06 -17.68
N ILE A 368 16.69 3.96 -18.02
CA ILE A 368 15.63 3.68 -18.99
C ILE A 368 16.22 3.56 -20.40
N ASN A 369 17.11 4.47 -20.79
CA ASN A 369 17.79 4.42 -22.09
C ASN A 369 18.61 3.13 -22.23
N LEU A 370 19.41 2.77 -21.22
CA LEU A 370 20.18 1.51 -21.22
C LEU A 370 19.28 0.28 -21.27
N ALA A 371 18.17 0.27 -20.53
CA ALA A 371 17.21 -0.83 -20.62
C ALA A 371 16.61 -0.94 -22.03
N CYS A 372 16.26 0.20 -22.65
CA CYS A 372 15.71 0.24 -24.00
C CYS A 372 16.72 -0.29 -25.05
N GLU A 373 17.95 0.21 -24.99
CA GLU A 373 19.02 -0.14 -25.93
C GLU A 373 19.44 -1.61 -25.77
N VAL A 374 19.70 -2.05 -24.54
CA VAL A 374 20.28 -3.35 -24.29
C VAL A 374 19.26 -4.47 -24.45
N LEU A 375 18.01 -4.26 -24.04
CA LEU A 375 16.95 -5.26 -24.14
C LEU A 375 16.32 -5.30 -25.53
N TYR A 376 16.12 -4.15 -26.18
CA TYR A 376 15.32 -4.05 -27.40
C TYR A 376 16.11 -3.60 -28.63
N GLY A 377 17.33 -3.07 -28.47
CA GLY A 377 18.11 -2.51 -29.58
C GLY A 377 17.59 -1.16 -30.07
N GLU A 378 16.87 -0.44 -29.22
CA GLU A 378 16.13 0.79 -29.55
C GLU A 378 16.52 1.93 -28.61
N HIS A 379 16.26 3.17 -29.03
CA HIS A 379 16.46 4.34 -28.19
C HIS A 379 15.13 4.86 -27.64
N TYR A 380 15.13 5.18 -26.35
CA TYR A 380 13.98 5.78 -25.66
C TYR A 380 13.92 7.27 -25.98
N GLU A 381 12.76 7.73 -26.43
CA GLU A 381 12.49 9.14 -26.73
C GLU A 381 11.79 9.79 -25.53
N TRP A 382 12.32 10.93 -25.09
CA TRP A 382 11.88 11.67 -23.89
C TRP A 382 10.85 12.74 -24.18
#